data_AF-A0A6G9Y8T0-F1
#
_entry.id   AF-A0A6G9Y8T0-F1
#
_cell.length_a   1.000
_cell.length_b   1.000
_cell.length_c   1.000
_cell.angle_alpha   90.00
_cell.angle_beta   90.00
_cell.angle_gamma   90.00
#
_symmetry.space_group_name_H-M   'P 1'
#
loop_
_entity.id
_entity.type
_entity.pdbx_description
1 polymer ?
#
loop_
_entity_poly.entity_id
_entity_poly.type
_entity_poly.pdbx_seq_one_letter_code
_entity_poly.pdbx_strand_id
1 'polypeptide(L)' 'MTRAYEMFIAPGEYVFEPEEPATNLPAGLIGLHWKMVTRADGAKAGGGYDVFGLDAQGRVLTCHQFIEGVR' A
#
# COMPACT_ATOMS: atom_id res chain seq x y z
N MET A 1 1.28 1.57 16.63
CA MET A 1 0.73 1.59 15.25
C MET A 1 0.41 0.15 14.85
N THR A 2 -0.75 -0.38 15.25
CA THR A 2 -1.15 -1.78 14.97
C THR A 2 -2.56 -1.88 14.38
N ARG A 3 -3.39 -0.83 14.51
CA ARG A 3 -4.81 -0.89 14.17
C ARG A 3 -5.10 -1.30 12.73
N ALA A 4 -4.39 -0.74 11.75
CA ALA A 4 -4.57 -1.11 10.33
C ALA A 4 -4.20 -2.58 10.07
N TYR A 5 -3.14 -3.08 10.72
CA TYR A 5 -2.76 -4.49 10.65
C TYR A 5 -3.86 -5.38 11.24
N GLU A 6 -4.36 -5.05 12.43
CA GLU A 6 -5.44 -5.80 13.09
C GLU A 6 -6.73 -5.84 12.25
N MET A 7 -7.03 -4.76 11.53
CA MET A 7 -8.24 -4.66 10.72
C MET A 7 -8.13 -5.40 9.39
N PHE A 8 -7.00 -5.26 8.68
CA PHE A 8 -6.92 -5.66 7.27
C PHE A 8 -5.97 -6.82 6.98
N ILE A 9 -5.02 -7.12 7.88
CA ILE A 9 -4.01 -8.16 7.66
C ILE A 9 -4.19 -9.34 8.61
N ALA A 10 -4.33 -9.07 9.92
CA ALA A 10 -4.40 -10.09 10.97
C ALA A 10 -5.54 -11.12 10.77
N PRO A 11 -6.75 -10.74 10.30
CA PRO A 11 -7.82 -11.71 10.03
C PRO A 11 -7.49 -12.68 8.88
N GLY A 12 -6.51 -12.33 8.04
CA GLY A 12 -6.12 -13.14 6.89
C GLY A 12 -7.07 -13.04 5.69
N GLU A 13 -8.09 -12.18 5.72
CA GLU A 13 -9.08 -12.07 4.64
C GLU A 13 -8.56 -11.38 3.38
N TYR A 14 -7.61 -10.45 3.53
CA TYR A 14 -7.11 -9.62 2.44
C TYR A 14 -5.63 -9.83 2.14
N VAL A 15 -5.25 -9.48 0.90
CA VAL A 15 -3.87 -9.31 0.43
C VAL A 15 -3.75 -7.92 -0.18
N PHE A 16 -2.61 -7.27 0.04
CA PHE A 16 -2.26 -6.02 -0.63
C PHE A 16 -1.24 -6.34 -1.73
N GLU A 17 -1.49 -5.82 -2.92
CA GLU A 17 -0.70 -6.10 -4.12
C GLU A 17 -0.37 -4.80 -4.84
N PRO A 18 0.82 -4.69 -5.47
CA PRO A 18 1.09 -3.62 -6.41
C PRO A 18 0.12 -3.73 -7.60
N GLU A 19 -0.55 -2.64 -7.93
CA GLU A 19 -1.38 -2.57 -9.15
C GLU A 19 -0.52 -2.23 -10.37
N GLU A 20 0.59 -1.52 -10.15
CA GLU A 20 1.59 -1.13 -11.15
C GLU A 20 3.01 -1.22 -10.55
N PRO A 21 4.08 -1.25 -11.39
CA PRO A 21 5.45 -1.13 -10.90
C PRO A 21 5.67 0.16 -10.09
N ALA A 22 6.48 0.08 -9.04
CA ALA A 22 6.87 1.26 -8.26
C ALA A 22 7.60 2.28 -9.14
N THR A 23 7.34 3.56 -8.90
CA THR A 23 7.91 4.68 -9.65
C THR A 23 8.89 5.47 -8.77
N ASN A 24 10.07 5.80 -9.32
CA ASN A 24 10.98 6.74 -8.67
C ASN A 24 10.44 8.16 -8.81
N LEU A 25 10.31 8.85 -7.69
CA LEU A 25 9.87 10.23 -7.61
C LEU A 25 11.07 11.15 -7.27
N PRO A 26 10.95 12.47 -7.49
CA PRO A 26 11.97 13.43 -7.08
C PRO A 26 12.33 13.32 -5.59
N ALA A 27 13.51 13.82 -5.23
CA ALA A 27 14.03 13.79 -3.85
C ALA A 27 14.23 12.37 -3.26
N GLY A 28 14.35 11.33 -4.12
CA GLY A 28 14.59 9.96 -3.67
C GLY A 28 13.37 9.27 -3.07
N LEU A 29 12.17 9.76 -3.38
CA LEU A 29 10.91 9.17 -2.95
C LEU A 29 10.49 8.03 -3.89
N ILE A 30 9.66 7.13 -3.39
CA ILE A 30 9.06 6.03 -4.16
C ILE A 30 7.55 6.17 -4.16
N GLY A 31 6.93 6.08 -5.34
CA GLY A 31 5.48 6.04 -5.51
C GLY A 31 4.98 4.64 -5.86
N LEU A 32 3.85 4.21 -5.30
CA LEU A 32 3.26 2.90 -5.55
C LEU A 32 1.73 2.95 -5.59
N HIS A 33 1.15 2.53 -6.73
CA HIS A 33 -0.27 2.15 -6.78
C HIS A 33 -0.46 0.76 -6.19
N TRP A 34 -1.42 0.62 -5.30
CA TRP A 34 -1.74 -0.64 -4.65
C TRP A 34 -3.24 -0.91 -4.68
N LYS A 35 -3.58 -2.19 -4.64
CA LYS A 35 -4.94 -2.70 -4.45
C LYS A 35 -4.97 -3.66 -3.27
N MET A 36 -6.06 -3.61 -2.51
CA MET A 36 -6.41 -4.63 -1.52
C MET A 36 -7.41 -5.58 -2.17
N VAL A 37 -7.11 -6.87 -2.19
CA VAL A 37 -7.96 -7.91 -2.77
C VAL A 37 -8.38 -8.94 -1.73
N THR A 38 -9.57 -9.54 -1.88
CA THR A 38 -9.95 -10.67 -1.02
C THR A 38 -9.12 -11.90 -1.37
N ARG A 39 -8.77 -12.72 -0.38
CA ARG A 39 -8.13 -14.03 -0.63
C ARG A 39 -9.08 -15.05 -1.23
N ALA A 40 -10.39 -14.90 -1.00
CA ALA A 40 -11.38 -15.87 -1.40
C ALA A 40 -11.53 -15.94 -2.92
N ASP A 41 -11.53 -14.77 -3.58
CA ASP A 41 -11.84 -14.67 -5.01
C ASP A 41 -10.98 -13.65 -5.77
N GLY A 42 -10.09 -12.92 -5.10
CA GLY A 42 -9.26 -11.89 -5.72
C GLY A 42 -10.00 -10.59 -6.06
N ALA A 43 -11.25 -10.41 -5.60
CA ALA A 43 -12.00 -9.19 -5.85
C ALA A 43 -11.35 -7.97 -5.17
N LYS A 44 -11.28 -6.83 -5.89
CA LYS A 44 -10.76 -5.55 -5.35
C LYS A 44 -11.70 -5.04 -4.26
N ALA A 45 -11.20 -4.95 -3.04
CA ALA A 45 -11.90 -4.44 -1.86
C ALA A 45 -11.44 -3.04 -1.46
N GLY A 46 -10.34 -2.55 -2.02
CA GLY A 46 -9.81 -1.21 -1.79
C GLY A 46 -8.60 -0.93 -2.67
N GLY A 47 -8.11 0.31 -2.63
CA GLY A 47 -6.94 0.73 -3.37
C GLY A 47 -6.42 2.09 -2.91
N GLY A 48 -5.26 2.46 -3.42
CA GLY A 48 -4.63 3.71 -3.07
C GLY A 48 -3.32 3.94 -3.78
N TYR A 49 -2.73 5.08 -3.45
CA TYR A 49 -1.39 5.46 -3.86
C TYR A 49 -0.58 5.83 -2.63
N ASP A 50 0.60 5.24 -2.48
CA ASP A 50 1.51 5.53 -1.39
C ASP A 50 2.76 6.24 -1.90
N VAL A 51 3.25 7.21 -1.12
CA VAL A 51 4.54 7.87 -1.30
C VAL A 51 5.43 7.53 -0.12
N PHE A 52 6.53 6.83 -0.39
CA PHE A 52 7.52 6.40 0.60
C PHE A 52 8.77 7.27 0.54
N GLY A 53 9.24 7.71 1.71
CA GLY A 53 10.61 8.16 1.90
C GLY A 53 11.44 7.05 2.52
N LEU A 54 12.61 6.77 1.95
CA LEU A 54 13.51 5.72 2.42
C LEU A 54 14.74 6.31 3.12
N ASP A 55 15.30 5.58 4.07
CA ASP A 55 16.63 5.84 4.61
C ASP A 55 17.74 5.34 3.66
N ALA A 56 19.00 5.59 4.01
CA ALA A 56 20.17 5.19 3.21
C ALA A 56 20.35 3.66 3.08
N GLN A 57 19.64 2.86 3.89
CA GLN A 57 19.63 1.40 3.82
C GLN A 57 18.40 0.87 3.07
N GLY A 58 17.58 1.75 2.50
CA GLY A 58 16.37 1.39 1.77
C GLY A 58 15.19 1.01 2.66
N ARG A 59 15.23 1.34 3.96
CA ARG A 59 14.09 1.11 4.87
C ARG A 59 13.13 2.27 4.82
N VAL A 60 11.84 1.99 4.98
CA VAL A 60 10.80 3.03 5.01
C VAL A 60 10.99 3.90 6.24
N LEU A 61 11.25 5.19 6.01
CA LEU A 61 11.33 6.23 7.03
C LEU A 61 9.99 6.98 7.15
N THR A 62 9.35 7.27 6.02
CA THR A 62 8.03 7.91 5.95
C THR A 62 7.15 7.21 4.93
N CYS A 63 5.85 7.22 5.18
CA CYS A 63 4.83 6.82 4.22
C CYS A 63 3.67 7.82 4.31
N HIS A 64 3.26 8.36 3.18
CA HIS A 64 2.02 9.12 3.04
C HIS A 64 1.09 8.39 2.08
N GLN A 65 -0.11 8.08 2.54
CA GLN A 65 -1.06 7.26 1.82
C GLN A 65 -2.27 8.08 1.37
N PHE A 66 -2.62 7.94 0.10
CA PHE A 66 -3.87 8.41 -0.49
C PHE A 66 -4.79 7.21 -0.68
N ILE A 67 -5.95 7.21 -0.04
CA ILE A 67 -6.96 6.17 -0.19
C ILE A 67 -7.86 6.51 -1.38
N GLU A 68 -7.98 5.58 -2.34
CA GLU A 68 -8.95 5.70 -3.41
C GLU A 68 -10.36 5.43 -2.85
N GLY A 69 -11.29 6.37 -3.09
CA GLY A 69 -12.70 6.16 -2.79
C GLY A 69 -13.33 5.19 -3.79
N VAL A 70 -14.41 4.54 -3.37
CA VAL A 70 -15.26 3.76 -4.28
C VAL A 70 -16.00 4.77 -5.17
N ARG A 71 -15.70 4.79 -6.47
CA ARG A 71 -16.59 5.41 -7.47
C ARG A 71 -17.63 4.41 -7.92
#